data_AF-A0A518E068-F1
#
_entry.id   AF-A0A518E068-F1
#
_cell.length_a   1.000
_cell.length_b   1.000
_cell.length_c   1.000
_cell.angle_alpha   90.00
_cell.angle_beta   90.00
_cell.angle_gamma   90.00
#
_symmetry.space_group_name_H-M   'P 1'
#
loop_
_entity.id
_entity.type
_entity.pdbx_description
1 polymer ?
#
loop_
_entity_poly.entity_id
_entity_poly.type
_entity_poly.pdbx_seq_one_letter_code
_entity_poly.pdbx_strand_id
1 'polypeptide(L)'
;MFEPTENEFDQAVSESMKMFERAQIGPVEPLEPHRPGRLLLVLDGSEQDALSVALCARFQARFSCTTTVLDARENKTDDLAPAIARSISAQPLAPLPGDAYEQILAAVAAASPDLVVLPCPFGRNLETVGADSIGTVIDVMLSKSPVPLLVVRKPYEIQSEPFSRTMLIVVGENEGLTEAARWAIGLTAPGGEADLLLVLEQEMVENVRDLLRTLEPDREFSDEQLSHALQQAHVRLHRALQNGAGDQYRYELHVHKEGEAPLERLLGEGRHPLIAVALERADHASYGHVHSCIRQSTHPVLVTFHDPTP
;
A
#
# COMPACT_ATOMS: atom_id res chain seq x y z
N MET A 1 -48.18 15.33 16.26
CA MET A 1 -46.77 15.32 15.84
C MET A 1 -46.06 14.62 16.99
N PHE A 2 -45.74 13.34 16.83
CA PHE A 2 -45.15 12.53 17.90
C PHE A 2 -43.64 12.69 17.81
N GLU A 3 -43.03 13.29 18.84
CA GLU A 3 -41.58 13.26 19.05
C GLU A 3 -41.24 11.88 19.64
N PRO A 4 -40.34 11.11 19.02
CA PRO A 4 -39.89 9.85 19.60
C PRO A 4 -39.16 10.14 20.90
N THR A 5 -39.52 9.42 21.96
CA THR A 5 -38.82 9.51 23.25
C THR A 5 -37.40 8.95 23.13
N GLU A 6 -36.41 9.51 23.86
CA GLU A 6 -34.98 9.08 23.90
C GLU A 6 -34.78 7.55 23.82
N ASN A 7 -35.61 6.79 24.53
CA ASN A 7 -35.57 5.32 24.55
C ASN A 7 -35.85 4.63 23.20
N GLU A 8 -36.67 5.22 22.33
CA GLU A 8 -36.99 4.68 21.00
C GLU A 8 -35.87 4.94 19.99
N PHE A 9 -35.17 6.07 20.13
CA PHE A 9 -34.01 6.40 19.31
C PHE A 9 -32.80 5.55 19.68
N ASP A 10 -32.51 5.40 20.98
CA ASP A 10 -31.45 4.52 21.47
C ASP A 10 -31.68 3.05 21.07
N GLN A 11 -32.94 2.59 21.10
CA GLN A 11 -33.30 1.28 20.56
C GLN A 11 -33.08 1.20 19.06
N ALA A 12 -33.46 2.22 18.27
CA ALA A 12 -33.29 2.21 16.82
C ALA A 12 -31.81 2.23 16.40
N VAL A 13 -30.96 2.98 17.11
CA VAL A 13 -29.50 3.03 16.88
C VAL A 13 -28.87 1.70 17.32
N SER A 14 -29.24 1.17 18.49
CA SER A 14 -28.77 -0.14 18.95
C SER A 14 -29.20 -1.27 18.02
N GLU A 15 -30.42 -1.23 17.48
CA GLU A 15 -30.92 -2.20 16.51
C GLU A 15 -30.24 -2.05 15.14
N SER A 16 -29.94 -0.83 14.71
CA SER A 16 -29.18 -0.57 13.48
C SER A 16 -27.73 -1.05 13.61
N MET A 17 -27.08 -0.81 14.76
CA MET A 17 -25.75 -1.32 15.08
C MET A 17 -25.76 -2.85 15.16
N LYS A 18 -26.76 -3.46 15.82
CA LYS A 18 -26.92 -4.92 15.85
C LYS A 18 -27.24 -5.51 14.48
N MET A 19 -27.96 -4.80 13.62
CA MET A 19 -28.19 -5.21 12.23
C MET A 19 -26.92 -5.10 11.40
N PHE A 20 -26.12 -4.06 11.58
CA PHE A 20 -24.81 -3.89 10.94
C PHE A 20 -23.85 -5.00 11.38
N GLU A 21 -23.77 -5.26 12.69
CA GLU A 21 -23.02 -6.40 13.24
C GLU A 21 -23.52 -7.72 12.65
N ARG A 22 -24.85 -7.96 12.63
CA ARG A 22 -25.43 -9.18 12.02
C ARG A 22 -25.17 -9.29 10.53
N ALA A 23 -25.17 -8.20 9.78
CA ALA A 23 -24.87 -8.16 8.35
C ALA A 23 -23.38 -8.45 8.07
N GLN A 24 -22.51 -8.20 9.05
CA GLN A 24 -21.09 -8.55 9.01
C GLN A 24 -20.77 -9.92 9.66
N ILE A 25 -21.74 -10.57 10.30
CA ILE A 25 -21.62 -11.94 10.86
C ILE A 25 -22.08 -12.94 9.79
N GLY A 26 -21.18 -13.19 8.84
CA GLY A 26 -21.27 -14.32 7.92
C GLY A 26 -19.89 -14.98 7.79
N PRO A 27 -19.81 -16.21 7.25
CA PRO A 27 -18.51 -16.78 6.88
C PRO A 27 -17.82 -15.84 5.89
N VAL A 28 -16.57 -15.50 6.17
CA VAL A 28 -15.73 -14.69 5.29
C VAL A 28 -14.69 -15.60 4.70
N GLU A 29 -14.70 -15.77 3.39
CA GLU A 29 -13.70 -16.57 2.69
C GLU A 29 -12.31 -15.92 2.80
N PRO A 30 -11.23 -16.72 2.85
CA PRO A 30 -9.88 -16.22 2.71
C PRO A 30 -9.73 -15.40 1.41
N LEU A 31 -8.90 -14.36 1.46
CA LEU A 31 -8.55 -13.62 0.26
C LEU A 31 -7.69 -14.48 -0.67
N GLU A 32 -8.01 -14.46 -1.96
CA GLU A 32 -7.15 -15.05 -2.99
C GLU A 32 -5.89 -14.17 -3.19
N PRO A 33 -4.67 -14.68 -2.93
CA PRO A 33 -3.47 -13.86 -2.99
C PRO A 33 -3.08 -13.47 -4.42
N HIS A 34 -2.67 -12.21 -4.64
CA HIS A 34 -2.09 -11.76 -5.90
C HIS A 34 -0.58 -11.95 -5.95
N ARG A 35 -0.10 -12.59 -7.02
CA ARG A 35 1.33 -12.84 -7.27
C ARG A 35 1.69 -12.32 -8.65
N PRO A 36 2.80 -11.59 -8.80
CA PRO A 36 3.20 -11.08 -10.10
C PRO A 36 3.73 -12.22 -10.97
N GLY A 37 3.23 -12.33 -12.21
CA GLY A 37 3.81 -13.16 -13.25
C GLY A 37 4.75 -12.38 -14.18
N ARG A 38 4.55 -11.06 -14.29
CA ARG A 38 5.32 -10.14 -15.13
C ARG A 38 5.67 -8.87 -14.38
N LEU A 39 6.94 -8.47 -14.43
CA LEU A 39 7.46 -7.26 -13.84
C LEU A 39 7.99 -6.31 -14.90
N LEU A 40 7.81 -5.01 -14.67
CA LEU A 40 8.57 -3.96 -15.34
C LEU A 40 9.49 -3.28 -14.33
N LEU A 41 10.80 -3.48 -14.49
CA LEU A 41 11.83 -2.75 -13.77
C LEU A 41 12.18 -1.49 -14.56
N VAL A 42 12.03 -0.32 -13.93
CA VAL A 42 12.43 0.95 -14.52
C VAL A 42 13.71 1.44 -13.86
N LEU A 43 14.67 1.86 -14.68
CA LEU A 43 15.93 2.45 -14.26
C LEU A 43 15.92 3.94 -14.52
N ASP A 44 16.44 4.70 -13.57
CA ASP A 44 16.56 6.16 -13.63
C ASP A 44 17.98 6.67 -13.35
N GLY A 45 18.94 5.76 -13.13
CA GLY A 45 20.33 6.06 -12.85
C GLY A 45 20.61 6.53 -11.43
N SER A 46 19.61 6.48 -10.55
CA SER A 46 19.75 6.81 -9.13
C SER A 46 20.34 5.65 -8.32
N GLU A 47 20.62 5.89 -7.06
CA GLU A 47 21.16 4.86 -6.15
C GLU A 47 20.10 3.78 -5.82
N GLN A 48 18.82 4.09 -6.01
CA GLN A 48 17.67 3.21 -5.80
C GLN A 48 17.60 2.08 -6.83
N ASP A 49 18.24 2.23 -7.99
CA ASP A 49 18.28 1.20 -9.04
C ASP A 49 18.87 -0.11 -8.51
N ALA A 50 19.92 -0.05 -7.68
CA ALA A 50 20.58 -1.23 -7.14
C ALA A 50 19.62 -2.10 -6.31
N LEU A 51 18.83 -1.47 -5.43
CA LEU A 51 17.82 -2.16 -4.64
C LEU A 51 16.66 -2.65 -5.51
N SER A 52 16.23 -1.85 -6.50
CA SER A 52 15.16 -2.24 -7.43
C SER A 52 15.51 -3.47 -8.26
N VAL A 53 16.76 -3.55 -8.75
CA VAL A 53 17.32 -4.72 -9.44
C VAL A 53 17.35 -5.93 -8.52
N ALA A 54 17.84 -5.77 -7.29
CA ALA A 54 17.92 -6.85 -6.31
C ALA A 54 16.52 -7.40 -5.95
N LEU A 55 15.53 -6.53 -5.77
CA LEU A 55 14.13 -6.92 -5.54
C LEU A 55 13.58 -7.72 -6.73
N CYS A 56 13.79 -7.27 -7.96
CA CYS A 56 13.34 -7.99 -9.16
C CYS A 56 13.94 -9.39 -9.27
N ALA A 57 15.24 -9.54 -8.99
CA ALA A 57 15.88 -10.86 -8.96
C ALA A 57 15.24 -11.80 -7.91
N ARG A 58 14.85 -11.25 -6.75
CA ARG A 58 14.17 -12.01 -5.70
C ARG A 58 12.74 -12.39 -6.10
N PHE A 59 11.99 -11.49 -6.74
CA PHE A 59 10.69 -11.83 -7.30
C PHE A 59 10.78 -12.95 -8.34
N GLN A 60 11.78 -12.92 -9.23
CA GLN A 60 11.99 -13.98 -10.23
C GLN A 60 12.28 -15.31 -9.57
N ALA A 61 13.21 -15.34 -8.61
CA ALA A 61 13.57 -16.56 -7.88
C ALA A 61 12.37 -17.15 -7.14
N ARG A 62 11.52 -16.29 -6.58
CA ARG A 62 10.41 -16.71 -5.72
C ARG A 62 9.13 -17.06 -6.49
N PHE A 63 8.76 -16.27 -7.48
CA PHE A 63 7.48 -16.38 -8.18
C PHE A 63 7.62 -16.90 -9.62
N SER A 64 8.84 -17.17 -10.08
CA SER A 64 9.12 -17.50 -11.48
C SER A 64 8.58 -16.46 -12.46
N CYS A 65 8.54 -15.19 -12.04
CA CYS A 65 8.05 -14.11 -12.87
C CYS A 65 9.05 -13.77 -14.00
N THR A 66 8.52 -13.23 -15.08
CA THR A 66 9.34 -12.65 -16.15
C THR A 66 9.53 -11.16 -15.87
N THR A 67 10.74 -10.65 -16.12
CA THR A 67 11.05 -9.24 -15.90
C THR A 67 11.43 -8.60 -17.22
N THR A 68 10.89 -7.41 -17.46
CA THR A 68 11.32 -6.50 -18.52
C THR A 68 12.02 -5.31 -17.89
N VAL A 69 13.13 -4.85 -18.47
CA VAL A 69 13.92 -3.72 -17.96
C VAL A 69 13.84 -2.55 -18.93
N LEU A 70 13.46 -1.38 -18.43
CA LEU A 70 13.43 -0.12 -19.16
C LEU A 70 14.45 0.85 -18.56
N ASP A 71 15.31 1.43 -19.38
CA ASP A 71 16.12 2.59 -19.02
C ASP A 71 15.39 3.89 -19.41
N ALA A 72 14.78 4.55 -18.43
CA ALA A 72 13.98 5.77 -18.61
C ALA A 72 14.73 7.05 -18.18
N ARG A 73 16.07 6.99 -18.10
CA ARG A 73 16.91 8.18 -17.87
C ARG A 73 16.73 9.21 -18.98
N GLU A 74 16.47 10.46 -18.61
CA GLU A 74 16.28 11.56 -19.57
C GLU A 74 17.57 11.93 -20.32
N ASN A 75 18.72 11.88 -19.64
CA ASN A 75 20.02 12.28 -20.19
C ASN A 75 20.99 11.09 -20.29
N LYS A 76 20.60 10.06 -21.05
CA LYS A 76 21.41 8.83 -21.20
C LYS A 76 22.41 8.90 -22.36
N THR A 77 23.67 8.59 -22.07
CA THR A 77 24.74 8.43 -23.09
C THR A 77 24.78 7.02 -23.70
N ASP A 78 24.22 6.06 -22.97
CA ASP A 78 24.16 4.64 -23.26
C ASP A 78 22.85 4.06 -22.73
N ASP A 79 22.46 2.86 -23.18
CA ASP A 79 21.28 2.16 -22.65
C ASP A 79 21.73 1.11 -21.63
N LEU A 80 21.33 1.29 -20.36
CA LEU A 80 21.67 0.36 -19.28
C LEU A 80 20.77 -0.89 -19.29
N ALA A 81 19.60 -0.83 -19.93
CA ALA A 81 18.63 -1.93 -19.87
C ALA A 81 19.23 -3.28 -20.32
N PRO A 82 20.01 -3.40 -21.42
CA PRO A 82 20.62 -4.67 -21.81
C PRO A 82 21.63 -5.22 -20.81
N ALA A 83 22.41 -4.35 -20.16
CA ALA A 83 23.40 -4.79 -19.18
C ALA A 83 22.74 -5.32 -17.91
N ILE A 84 21.76 -4.57 -17.38
CA ILE A 84 20.99 -4.96 -16.20
C ILE A 84 20.10 -6.17 -16.50
N ALA A 85 19.44 -6.21 -17.65
CA ALA A 85 18.62 -7.36 -18.03
C ALA A 85 19.43 -8.66 -18.03
N ARG A 86 20.67 -8.64 -18.55
CA ARG A 86 21.56 -9.82 -18.48
C ARG A 86 21.92 -10.23 -17.06
N SER A 87 22.15 -9.29 -16.13
CA SER A 87 22.57 -9.63 -14.76
C SER A 87 21.48 -10.32 -13.95
N ILE A 88 20.20 -10.09 -14.29
CA ILE A 88 19.03 -10.71 -13.65
C ILE A 88 18.23 -11.62 -14.60
N SER A 89 18.82 -12.08 -15.71
CA SER A 89 18.13 -12.96 -16.68
C SER A 89 16.75 -12.44 -17.15
N ALA A 90 16.62 -11.13 -17.32
CA ALA A 90 15.44 -10.40 -17.77
C ALA A 90 15.51 -10.04 -19.27
N GLN A 91 14.44 -9.43 -19.79
CA GLN A 91 14.39 -8.91 -21.16
C GLN A 91 14.59 -7.39 -21.17
N PRO A 92 15.52 -6.83 -21.97
CA PRO A 92 15.61 -5.38 -22.11
C PRO A 92 14.50 -4.87 -23.04
N LEU A 93 13.93 -3.72 -22.71
CA LEU A 93 13.02 -2.98 -23.57
C LEU A 93 13.80 -1.89 -24.30
N ALA A 94 13.61 -1.80 -25.62
CA ALA A 94 14.27 -0.79 -26.42
C ALA A 94 13.88 0.63 -25.97
N PRO A 95 14.77 1.62 -26.03
CA PRO A 95 14.44 2.99 -25.68
C PRO A 95 13.17 3.49 -26.36
N LEU A 96 12.27 4.07 -25.57
CA LEU A 96 11.02 4.66 -26.05
C LEU A 96 11.17 6.18 -26.14
N PRO A 97 10.45 6.86 -27.05
CA PRO A 97 10.45 8.32 -27.11
C PRO A 97 9.60 8.93 -25.98
N GLY A 98 9.85 10.20 -25.67
CA GLY A 98 9.07 10.99 -24.72
C GLY A 98 9.76 11.22 -23.38
N ASP A 99 9.08 11.92 -22.48
CA ASP A 99 9.55 12.12 -21.10
C ASP A 99 9.54 10.78 -20.33
N ALA A 100 10.25 10.70 -19.20
CA ALA A 100 10.38 9.45 -18.44
C ALA A 100 9.03 8.78 -18.12
N TYR A 101 8.03 9.55 -17.65
CA TYR A 101 6.70 8.99 -17.35
C TYR A 101 5.96 8.52 -18.61
N GLU A 102 6.17 9.15 -19.76
CA GLU A 102 5.56 8.71 -21.04
C GLU A 102 6.17 7.39 -21.50
N GLN A 103 7.49 7.26 -21.40
CA GLN A 103 8.21 6.02 -21.69
C GLN A 103 7.74 4.88 -20.79
N ILE A 104 7.58 5.14 -19.48
CA ILE A 104 7.11 4.14 -18.52
C ILE A 104 5.68 3.71 -18.86
N LEU A 105 4.75 4.63 -19.09
CA LEU A 105 3.37 4.29 -19.45
C LEU A 105 3.29 3.53 -20.78
N ALA A 106 4.10 3.90 -21.77
CA ALA A 106 4.19 3.18 -23.03
C ALA A 106 4.77 1.76 -22.85
N ALA A 107 5.77 1.59 -21.98
CA ALA A 107 6.31 0.28 -21.63
C ALA A 107 5.31 -0.58 -20.87
N VAL A 108 4.50 0.01 -19.97
CA VAL A 108 3.39 -0.69 -19.31
C VAL A 108 2.39 -1.20 -20.34
N ALA A 109 1.99 -0.38 -21.31
CA ALA A 109 1.10 -0.81 -22.38
C ALA A 109 1.72 -1.94 -23.24
N ALA A 110 2.99 -1.82 -23.60
CA ALA A 110 3.66 -2.77 -24.49
C ALA A 110 3.98 -4.13 -23.82
N ALA A 111 4.49 -4.11 -22.59
CA ALA A 111 4.89 -5.31 -21.86
C ALA A 111 3.75 -5.93 -21.04
N SER A 112 2.69 -5.15 -20.77
CA SER A 112 1.57 -5.54 -19.90
C SER A 112 2.04 -6.16 -18.57
N PRO A 113 2.92 -5.50 -17.79
CA PRO A 113 3.40 -6.05 -16.53
C PRO A 113 2.24 -6.13 -15.52
N ASP A 114 2.37 -7.00 -14.53
CA ASP A 114 1.40 -7.07 -13.41
C ASP A 114 1.82 -6.12 -12.27
N LEU A 115 3.09 -5.71 -12.22
CA LEU A 115 3.68 -4.80 -11.23
C LEU A 115 4.83 -4.01 -11.86
N VAL A 116 4.93 -2.71 -11.56
CA VAL A 116 6.06 -1.85 -11.97
C VAL A 116 6.92 -1.52 -10.76
N VAL A 117 8.23 -1.68 -10.86
CA VAL A 117 9.20 -1.28 -9.82
C VAL A 117 9.82 0.05 -10.22
N LEU A 118 9.65 1.08 -9.38
CA LEU A 118 10.05 2.45 -9.66
C LEU A 118 10.97 3.01 -8.55
N PRO A 119 12.12 3.60 -8.91
CA PRO A 119 12.92 4.39 -7.98
C PRO A 119 12.24 5.72 -7.62
N CYS A 120 12.47 6.20 -6.39
CA CYS A 120 11.94 7.48 -5.89
C CYS A 120 12.97 8.19 -4.98
N PRO A 121 13.17 9.52 -5.11
CA PRO A 121 12.65 10.39 -6.17
C PRO A 121 13.28 10.04 -7.53
N PHE A 122 12.48 10.05 -8.58
CA PHE A 122 12.92 9.61 -9.90
C PHE A 122 13.99 10.52 -10.51
N GLY A 123 15.08 9.93 -10.98
CA GLY A 123 16.23 10.55 -11.65
C GLY A 123 17.04 11.49 -10.75
N ARG A 124 16.85 11.43 -9.42
CA ARG A 124 17.43 12.39 -8.48
C ARG A 124 17.97 11.73 -7.23
N ASN A 125 19.01 12.33 -6.65
CA ASN A 125 19.53 11.90 -5.36
C ASN A 125 18.61 12.40 -4.22
N LEU A 126 18.19 11.47 -3.36
CA LEU A 126 17.30 11.73 -2.22
C LEU A 126 17.88 12.79 -1.27
N GLU A 127 19.19 12.76 -1.01
CA GLU A 127 19.87 13.72 -0.12
C GLU A 127 19.83 15.15 -0.67
N THR A 128 19.80 15.30 -2.00
CA THR A 128 19.76 16.63 -2.65
C THR A 128 18.34 17.20 -2.70
N VAL A 129 17.34 16.34 -2.92
CA VAL A 129 15.94 16.76 -3.10
C VAL A 129 15.22 16.96 -1.76
N GLY A 130 15.67 16.29 -0.71
CA GLY A 130 15.05 16.34 0.62
C GLY A 130 13.87 15.36 0.76
N ALA A 131 13.45 15.17 2.02
CA ALA A 131 12.45 14.15 2.39
C ALA A 131 11.03 14.46 1.88
N ASP A 132 10.75 15.69 1.46
CA ASP A 132 9.38 16.15 1.19
C ASP A 132 8.89 15.94 -0.25
N SER A 133 9.77 15.49 -1.16
CA SER A 133 9.43 15.31 -2.57
C SER A 133 9.48 13.84 -3.00
N ILE A 134 8.50 13.45 -3.82
CA ILE A 134 8.47 12.16 -4.54
C ILE A 134 8.72 12.31 -6.05
N GLY A 135 8.57 13.54 -6.57
CA GLY A 135 8.89 13.91 -7.95
C GLY A 135 7.76 13.64 -8.94
N THR A 136 7.77 14.40 -10.04
CA THR A 136 6.70 14.43 -11.04
C THR A 136 6.42 13.07 -11.69
N VAL A 137 7.45 12.23 -11.90
CA VAL A 137 7.25 10.90 -12.45
C VAL A 137 6.39 10.04 -11.51
N ILE A 138 6.65 10.08 -10.21
CA ILE A 138 5.84 9.33 -9.24
C ILE A 138 4.41 9.89 -9.19
N ASP A 139 4.24 11.21 -9.20
CA ASP A 139 2.90 11.84 -9.22
C ASP A 139 2.07 11.39 -10.43
N VAL A 140 2.68 11.43 -11.63
CA VAL A 140 2.00 11.00 -12.86
C VAL A 140 1.72 9.51 -12.82
N MET A 141 2.65 8.68 -12.33
CA MET A 141 2.46 7.24 -12.24
C MET A 141 1.36 6.86 -11.24
N LEU A 142 1.27 7.52 -10.08
CA LEU A 142 0.17 7.33 -9.14
C LEU A 142 -1.19 7.69 -9.78
N SER A 143 -1.23 8.76 -10.57
CA SER A 143 -2.43 9.21 -11.26
C SER A 143 -2.84 8.34 -12.47
N LYS A 144 -1.89 7.73 -13.19
CA LYS A 144 -2.17 7.15 -14.51
C LYS A 144 -1.80 5.68 -14.68
N SER A 145 -1.05 5.06 -13.77
CA SER A 145 -0.61 3.68 -13.93
C SER A 145 -1.77 2.69 -13.89
N PRO A 146 -2.03 1.88 -14.92
CA PRO A 146 -3.10 0.89 -14.87
C PRO A 146 -2.80 -0.32 -13.96
N VAL A 147 -1.58 -0.41 -13.43
CA VAL A 147 -1.08 -1.56 -12.67
C VAL A 147 -0.33 -1.10 -11.42
N PRO A 148 -0.32 -1.87 -10.32
CA PRO A 148 0.35 -1.51 -9.07
C PRO A 148 1.80 -1.07 -9.24
N LEU A 149 2.26 -0.23 -8.32
CA LEU A 149 3.63 0.30 -8.28
C LEU A 149 4.35 -0.16 -7.01
N LEU A 150 5.55 -0.71 -7.14
CA LEU A 150 6.49 -0.88 -6.05
C LEU A 150 7.50 0.27 -6.07
N VAL A 151 7.30 1.25 -5.20
CA VAL A 151 8.13 2.44 -5.11
C VAL A 151 9.28 2.22 -4.15
N VAL A 152 10.51 2.39 -4.62
CA VAL A 152 11.76 2.17 -3.87
C VAL A 152 12.38 3.52 -3.55
N ARG A 153 12.32 3.96 -2.29
CA ARG A 153 12.78 5.30 -1.90
C ARG A 153 14.22 5.35 -1.39
N LYS A 154 14.54 4.50 -0.41
CA LYS A 154 15.85 4.51 0.24
C LYS A 154 16.63 3.26 -0.15
N PRO A 155 17.85 3.38 -0.68
CA PRO A 155 18.68 2.21 -0.97
C PRO A 155 19.14 1.56 0.34
N TYR A 156 19.11 0.23 0.38
CA TYR A 156 19.71 -0.58 1.44
C TYR A 156 20.04 -1.97 0.90
N GLU A 157 20.91 -2.69 1.60
CA GLU A 157 21.24 -4.06 1.25
C GLU A 157 20.19 -5.02 1.83
N ILE A 158 19.65 -5.90 0.98
CA ILE A 158 18.69 -6.92 1.41
C ILE A 158 19.46 -8.02 2.16
N GLN A 159 19.49 -7.93 3.50
CA GLN A 159 20.18 -8.89 4.36
C GLN A 159 19.39 -10.18 4.63
N SER A 160 18.07 -10.14 4.51
CA SER A 160 17.15 -11.23 4.83
C SER A 160 16.20 -11.52 3.65
N GLU A 161 15.35 -12.54 3.77
CA GLU A 161 14.34 -12.82 2.76
C GLU A 161 13.41 -11.59 2.62
N PRO A 162 13.36 -10.93 1.44
CA PRO A 162 12.46 -9.82 1.23
C PRO A 162 11.02 -10.30 1.41
N PHE A 163 10.17 -9.44 1.94
CA PHE A 163 8.76 -9.75 2.18
C PHE A 163 8.54 -10.85 3.24
N SER A 164 9.55 -11.16 4.04
CA SER A 164 9.38 -11.92 5.30
C SER A 164 8.39 -11.25 6.26
N ARG A 165 8.20 -9.94 6.11
CA ARG A 165 7.13 -9.17 6.73
C ARG A 165 6.47 -8.25 5.70
N THR A 166 5.15 -8.17 5.71
CA THR A 166 4.35 -7.26 4.89
C THR A 166 3.37 -6.53 5.78
N MET A 167 3.22 -5.23 5.60
CA MET A 167 2.33 -4.40 6.40
C MET A 167 1.35 -3.69 5.49
N LEU A 168 0.05 -3.98 5.66
CA LEU A 168 -1.03 -3.24 5.02
C LEU A 168 -1.42 -2.08 5.94
N ILE A 169 -1.20 -0.85 5.47
CA ILE A 169 -1.62 0.35 6.19
C ILE A 169 -2.99 0.77 5.68
N VAL A 170 -3.91 0.99 6.62
CA VAL A 170 -5.29 1.38 6.36
C VAL A 170 -5.58 2.69 7.07
N VAL A 171 -6.03 3.67 6.29
CA VAL A 171 -6.44 4.98 6.78
C VAL A 171 -7.83 5.25 6.24
N GLY A 172 -8.78 5.45 7.16
CA GLY A 172 -10.19 5.60 6.82
C GLY A 172 -10.78 4.42 6.05
N GLU A 173 -11.95 4.67 5.45
CA GLU A 173 -12.56 3.74 4.51
C GLU A 173 -11.93 3.92 3.13
N ASN A 174 -11.61 2.81 2.45
CA ASN A 174 -11.02 2.85 1.11
C ASN A 174 -11.44 1.58 0.35
N GLU A 175 -12.05 1.77 -0.82
CA GLU A 175 -12.61 0.65 -1.59
C GLU A 175 -11.51 -0.27 -2.18
N GLY A 176 -10.31 0.26 -2.38
CA GLY A 176 -9.13 -0.47 -2.87
C GLY A 176 -8.44 -1.37 -1.84
N LEU A 177 -8.87 -1.35 -0.57
CA LEU A 177 -8.20 -2.10 0.51
C LEU A 177 -8.13 -3.60 0.28
N THR A 178 -9.18 -4.17 -0.31
CA THR A 178 -9.21 -5.62 -0.59
C THR A 178 -8.11 -5.99 -1.59
N GLU A 179 -7.90 -5.15 -2.61
CA GLU A 179 -6.87 -5.38 -3.62
C GLU A 179 -5.46 -5.22 -3.01
N ALA A 180 -5.24 -4.16 -2.23
CA ALA A 180 -3.99 -3.97 -1.48
C ALA A 180 -3.68 -5.18 -0.57
N ALA A 181 -4.69 -5.70 0.12
CA ALA A 181 -4.56 -6.86 0.99
C ALA A 181 -4.20 -8.14 0.23
N ARG A 182 -4.82 -8.40 -0.92
CA ARG A 182 -4.50 -9.56 -1.78
C ARG A 182 -3.06 -9.53 -2.24
N TRP A 183 -2.54 -8.36 -2.62
CA TRP A 183 -1.14 -8.22 -2.95
C TRP A 183 -0.24 -8.38 -1.73
N ALA A 184 -0.56 -7.74 -0.61
CA ALA A 184 0.24 -7.84 0.62
C ALA A 184 0.45 -9.32 1.01
N ILE A 185 -0.62 -10.10 1.13
CA ILE A 185 -0.53 -11.53 1.50
C ILE A 185 0.09 -12.40 0.40
N GLY A 186 -0.09 -12.03 -0.88
CA GLY A 186 0.51 -12.75 -2.00
C GLY A 186 2.03 -12.57 -2.06
N LEU A 187 2.53 -11.45 -1.53
CA LEU A 187 3.94 -11.16 -1.42
C LEU A 187 4.56 -11.61 -0.10
N THR A 188 3.80 -11.84 0.98
CA THR A 188 4.32 -12.36 2.26
C THR A 188 5.02 -13.70 2.07
N ALA A 189 6.28 -13.83 2.53
CA ALA A 189 7.04 -15.08 2.45
C ALA A 189 6.33 -16.23 3.16
N PRO A 190 6.50 -17.50 2.71
CA PRO A 190 6.00 -18.64 3.45
C PRO A 190 6.52 -18.64 4.90
N GLY A 191 5.60 -18.71 5.87
CA GLY A 191 5.91 -18.60 7.30
C GLY A 191 6.30 -17.19 7.77
N GLY A 192 6.18 -16.19 6.90
CA GLY A 192 6.41 -14.78 7.19
C GLY A 192 5.28 -14.16 8.01
N GLU A 193 5.30 -12.84 8.13
CA GLU A 193 4.37 -12.03 8.93
C GLU A 193 3.58 -11.08 8.02
N ALA A 194 2.27 -11.03 8.20
CA ALA A 194 1.37 -10.07 7.58
C ALA A 194 0.67 -9.25 8.67
N ASP A 195 0.90 -7.95 8.67
CA ASP A 195 0.31 -7.03 9.62
C ASP A 195 -0.78 -6.20 8.94
N LEU A 196 -1.93 -6.06 9.59
CA LEU A 196 -2.93 -5.05 9.28
C LEU A 196 -2.77 -3.90 10.28
N LEU A 197 -2.39 -2.72 9.80
CA LEU A 197 -2.21 -1.53 10.63
C LEU A 197 -3.33 -0.52 10.33
N LEU A 198 -4.25 -0.34 11.29
CA LEU A 198 -5.28 0.68 11.23
C LEU A 198 -4.73 1.97 11.84
N VAL A 199 -4.68 3.05 11.05
CA VAL A 199 -4.22 4.36 11.52
C VAL A 199 -5.42 5.23 11.87
N LEU A 200 -5.46 5.73 13.11
CA LEU A 200 -6.40 6.75 13.56
C LEU A 200 -5.79 8.12 13.37
N GLU A 201 -6.25 8.83 12.33
CA GLU A 201 -5.93 10.24 12.15
C GLU A 201 -6.61 11.09 13.22
N GLN A 202 -5.89 12.09 13.72
CA GLN A 202 -6.40 12.96 14.78
C GLN A 202 -7.66 13.70 14.32
N GLU A 203 -7.66 14.18 13.07
CA GLU A 203 -8.81 14.87 12.48
C GLU A 203 -10.05 13.96 12.40
N MET A 204 -9.87 12.69 12.05
CA MET A 204 -10.98 11.72 12.04
C MET A 204 -11.55 11.52 13.45
N VAL A 205 -10.68 11.40 14.47
CA VAL A 205 -11.10 11.28 15.87
C VAL A 205 -11.89 12.50 16.32
N GLU A 206 -11.43 13.71 15.98
CA GLU A 206 -12.10 14.97 16.30
C GLU A 206 -13.46 15.07 15.59
N ASN A 207 -13.52 14.79 14.29
CA ASN A 207 -14.73 14.82 13.49
C ASN A 207 -15.80 13.83 14.01
N VAL A 208 -15.40 12.59 14.32
CA VAL A 208 -16.32 11.58 14.88
C VAL A 208 -16.82 12.01 16.25
N ARG A 209 -15.95 12.55 17.12
CA ARG A 209 -16.38 13.07 18.44
C ARG A 209 -17.37 14.21 18.30
N ASP A 210 -17.16 15.14 17.38
CA ASP A 210 -18.06 16.28 17.19
C ASP A 210 -19.42 15.86 16.62
N LEU A 211 -19.43 14.90 15.68
CA LEU A 211 -20.68 14.28 15.20
C LEU A 211 -21.43 13.57 16.33
N LEU A 212 -20.72 12.78 17.14
CA LEU A 212 -21.34 12.04 18.24
C LEU A 212 -21.83 12.96 19.36
N ARG A 213 -21.14 14.07 19.68
CA ARG A 213 -21.63 15.11 20.61
C ARG A 213 -22.87 15.81 20.10
N THR A 214 -23.06 15.89 18.78
CA THR A 214 -24.28 16.45 18.20
C THR A 214 -25.48 15.51 18.39
N LEU A 215 -25.23 14.20 18.38
CA LEU A 215 -26.26 13.17 18.58
C LEU A 215 -26.55 12.89 20.06
N GLU A 216 -25.52 12.82 20.89
CA GLU A 216 -25.58 12.54 22.32
C GLU A 216 -24.67 13.53 23.09
N PRO A 217 -25.15 14.76 23.36
CA PRO A 217 -24.32 15.85 23.92
C PRO A 217 -23.69 15.54 25.28
N ASP A 218 -24.35 14.70 26.08
CA ASP A 218 -23.94 14.38 27.45
C ASP A 218 -23.05 13.12 27.53
N ARG A 219 -22.73 12.49 26.39
CA ARG A 219 -21.89 11.29 26.34
C ARG A 219 -20.46 11.61 25.94
N GLU A 220 -19.52 11.24 26.80
CA GLU A 220 -18.10 11.23 26.46
C GLU A 220 -17.73 9.93 25.75
N PHE A 221 -17.02 10.03 24.63
CA PHE A 221 -16.52 8.89 23.87
C PHE A 221 -15.03 8.70 24.11
N SER A 222 -14.65 7.50 24.59
CA SER A 222 -13.25 7.18 24.85
C SER A 222 -12.52 6.75 23.57
N ASP A 223 -11.19 6.84 23.58
CA ASP A 223 -10.37 6.42 22.44
C ASP A 223 -10.48 4.92 22.15
N GLU A 224 -10.70 4.11 23.19
CA GLU A 224 -10.92 2.67 23.04
C GLU A 224 -12.21 2.38 22.27
N GLN A 225 -13.26 3.18 22.46
CA GLN A 225 -14.52 3.02 21.73
C GLN A 225 -14.35 3.37 20.24
N LEU A 226 -13.60 4.42 19.91
CA LEU A 226 -13.29 4.80 18.54
C LEU A 226 -12.42 3.74 17.85
N SER A 227 -11.41 3.23 18.56
CA SER A 227 -10.56 2.14 18.07
C SER A 227 -11.38 0.88 17.78
N HIS A 228 -12.30 0.52 18.68
CA HIS A 228 -13.21 -0.61 18.47
C HIS A 228 -14.13 -0.40 17.25
N ALA A 229 -14.67 0.80 17.07
CA ALA A 229 -15.51 1.13 15.92
C ALA A 229 -14.76 0.95 14.58
N LEU A 230 -13.49 1.34 14.51
CA LEU A 230 -12.67 1.14 13.31
C LEU A 230 -12.35 -0.35 13.06
N GLN A 231 -12.03 -1.09 14.12
CA GLN A 231 -11.87 -2.55 13.99
C GLN A 231 -13.16 -3.19 13.47
N GLN A 232 -14.33 -2.70 13.89
CA GLN A 232 -15.62 -3.15 13.37
C GLN A 232 -15.80 -2.77 11.89
N ALA A 233 -15.45 -1.55 11.48
CA ALA A 233 -15.51 -1.12 10.09
C ALA A 233 -14.70 -2.04 9.16
N HIS A 234 -13.56 -2.55 9.63
CA HIS A 234 -12.69 -3.45 8.87
C HIS A 234 -12.78 -4.93 9.29
N VAL A 235 -13.79 -5.34 10.05
CA VAL A 235 -13.86 -6.70 10.63
C VAL A 235 -13.87 -7.79 9.56
N ARG A 236 -14.50 -7.52 8.40
CA ARG A 236 -14.54 -8.47 7.29
C ARG A 236 -13.15 -8.68 6.69
N LEU A 237 -12.40 -7.60 6.48
CA LEU A 237 -11.02 -7.68 5.98
C LEU A 237 -10.12 -8.41 6.98
N HIS A 238 -10.21 -8.05 8.26
CA HIS A 238 -9.49 -8.71 9.35
C HIS A 238 -9.75 -10.23 9.36
N ARG A 239 -11.02 -10.65 9.30
CA ARG A 239 -11.39 -12.08 9.25
C ARG A 239 -10.88 -12.77 7.99
N ALA A 240 -10.96 -12.12 6.83
CA ALA A 240 -10.47 -12.69 5.58
C ALA A 240 -8.95 -12.95 5.63
N LEU A 241 -8.19 -12.01 6.19
CA LEU A 241 -6.75 -12.15 6.41
C LEU A 241 -6.43 -13.23 7.45
N GLN A 242 -7.16 -13.26 8.56
CA GLN A 242 -6.99 -14.26 9.62
C GLN A 242 -7.28 -15.69 9.11
N ASN A 243 -8.33 -15.85 8.30
CA ASN A 243 -8.69 -17.14 7.72
C ASN A 243 -7.65 -17.63 6.69
N GLY A 244 -6.92 -16.72 6.03
CA GLY A 244 -5.82 -17.06 5.12
C GLY A 244 -4.48 -17.39 5.80
N ALA A 245 -4.29 -17.00 7.07
CA ALA A 245 -2.99 -17.05 7.76
C ALA A 245 -2.43 -18.47 7.88
N GLY A 246 -3.18 -19.41 8.48
CA GLY A 246 -2.85 -20.85 8.52
C GLY A 246 -1.36 -21.20 8.59
N ASP A 247 -0.92 -22.11 7.72
CA ASP A 247 0.50 -22.45 7.54
C ASP A 247 1.24 -21.49 6.58
N GLN A 248 0.55 -20.49 6.03
CA GLN A 248 1.09 -19.61 4.98
C GLN A 248 1.85 -18.42 5.58
N TYR A 249 1.30 -17.78 6.60
CA TYR A 249 1.88 -16.62 7.27
C TYR A 249 1.26 -16.43 8.67
N ARG A 250 1.94 -15.67 9.52
CA ARG A 250 1.40 -15.19 10.79
C ARG A 250 0.69 -13.87 10.55
N TYR A 251 -0.44 -13.67 11.22
CA TYR A 251 -1.26 -12.48 11.05
C TYR A 251 -1.44 -11.73 12.37
N GLU A 252 -1.23 -10.42 12.33
CA GLU A 252 -1.46 -9.51 13.45
C GLU A 252 -2.26 -8.27 13.02
N LEU A 253 -3.11 -7.79 13.92
CA LEU A 253 -3.86 -6.54 13.77
C LEU A 253 -3.32 -5.54 14.78
N HIS A 254 -2.93 -4.37 14.28
CA HIS A 254 -2.43 -3.25 15.06
C HIS A 254 -3.33 -2.04 14.84
N VAL A 255 -3.52 -1.26 15.89
CA VAL A 255 -4.22 0.02 15.84
C VAL A 255 -3.25 1.07 16.35
N HIS A 256 -3.02 2.10 15.54
CA HIS A 256 -2.01 3.12 15.80
C HIS A 256 -2.64 4.50 15.67
N LYS A 257 -2.40 5.38 16.65
CA LYS A 257 -2.88 6.76 16.58
C LYS A 257 -1.83 7.65 15.94
N GLU A 258 -2.29 8.61 15.15
CA GLU A 258 -1.43 9.65 14.63
C GLU A 258 -0.70 10.38 15.78
N GLY A 259 0.61 10.57 15.65
CA GLY A 259 1.46 11.17 16.69
C GLY A 259 1.99 10.17 17.74
N GLU A 260 1.53 8.92 17.77
CA GLU A 260 2.23 7.86 18.49
C GLU A 260 3.59 7.55 17.81
N ALA A 261 4.48 6.89 18.54
CA ALA A 261 5.87 6.72 18.12
C ALA A 261 5.99 6.17 16.67
N PRO A 262 7.04 6.54 15.92
CA PRO A 262 7.12 6.27 14.49
C PRO A 262 6.89 4.79 14.16
N LEU A 263 6.26 4.51 13.01
CA LEU A 263 5.95 3.17 12.51
C LEU A 263 7.15 2.22 12.64
N GLU A 264 8.36 2.75 12.45
CA GLU A 264 9.64 2.06 12.57
C GLU A 264 9.83 1.35 13.93
N ARG A 265 9.26 1.88 15.03
CA ARG A 265 9.30 1.21 16.34
C ARG A 265 8.40 -0.03 16.40
N LEU A 266 7.28 -0.05 15.68
CA LEU A 266 6.42 -1.23 15.53
C LEU A 266 7.08 -2.30 14.65
N LEU A 267 7.94 -1.86 13.72
CA LEU A 267 8.64 -2.74 12.78
C LEU A 267 9.82 -3.47 13.42
N GLY A 268 10.45 -2.89 14.44
CA GLY A 268 11.64 -3.42 15.11
C GLY A 268 12.93 -3.12 14.35
N GLU A 269 14.04 -2.96 15.06
CA GLU A 269 15.33 -2.62 14.44
C GLU A 269 15.79 -3.72 13.46
N GLY A 270 16.25 -3.30 12.27
CA GLY A 270 16.81 -4.20 11.26
C GLY A 270 15.79 -5.02 10.45
N ARG A 271 14.48 -4.80 10.65
CA ARG A 271 13.44 -5.39 9.81
C ARG A 271 13.07 -4.43 8.68
N HIS A 272 12.93 -4.97 7.47
CA HIS A 272 12.53 -4.21 6.28
C HIS A 272 11.22 -4.80 5.71
N PRO A 273 10.06 -4.44 6.27
CA PRO A 273 8.79 -4.89 5.71
C PRO A 273 8.58 -4.32 4.31
N LEU A 274 7.72 -4.96 3.53
CA LEU A 274 7.05 -4.29 2.42
C LEU A 274 5.81 -3.58 2.96
N ILE A 275 5.69 -2.29 2.69
CA ILE A 275 4.49 -1.53 3.04
C ILE A 275 3.52 -1.60 1.85
N ALA A 276 2.27 -1.94 2.11
CA ALA A 276 1.20 -1.94 1.11
C ALA A 276 0.16 -0.89 1.48
N VAL A 277 -0.25 -0.09 0.49
CA VAL A 277 -1.29 0.94 0.61
C VAL A 277 -2.22 0.89 -0.60
N ALA A 278 -3.48 1.26 -0.38
CA ALA A 278 -4.47 1.43 -1.42
C ALA A 278 -4.60 2.90 -1.80
N LEU A 279 -4.55 3.20 -3.09
CA LEU A 279 -4.86 4.51 -3.64
C LEU A 279 -6.22 4.49 -4.34
N GLU A 280 -7.17 5.24 -3.81
CA GLU A 280 -8.41 5.57 -4.52
C GLU A 280 -8.23 6.91 -5.22
N ARG A 281 -8.17 6.91 -6.56
CA ARG A 281 -7.77 8.12 -7.31
C ARG A 281 -8.74 9.29 -7.23
N ALA A 282 -10.01 8.99 -6.97
CA ALA A 282 -11.05 9.99 -6.79
C ALA A 282 -11.04 10.61 -5.38
N ASP A 283 -10.36 9.97 -4.42
CA ASP A 283 -10.29 10.42 -3.04
C ASP A 283 -8.98 11.18 -2.75
N HIS A 284 -9.14 12.45 -2.40
CA HIS A 284 -8.01 13.31 -2.03
C HIS A 284 -7.33 12.87 -0.74
N ALA A 285 -8.06 12.28 0.22
CA ALA A 285 -7.50 11.82 1.49
C ALA A 285 -6.54 10.64 1.25
N SER A 286 -6.99 9.62 0.52
CA SER A 286 -6.17 8.50 0.07
C SER A 286 -4.90 8.95 -0.66
N TYR A 287 -5.02 9.93 -1.57
CA TYR A 287 -3.87 10.48 -2.30
C TYR A 287 -2.84 11.13 -1.37
N GLY A 288 -3.28 11.97 -0.44
CA GLY A 288 -2.42 12.61 0.56
C GLY A 288 -1.72 11.59 1.46
N HIS A 289 -2.44 10.56 1.88
CA HIS A 289 -1.88 9.49 2.70
C HIS A 289 -0.81 8.69 1.96
N VAL A 290 -1.08 8.24 0.73
CA VAL A 290 -0.11 7.48 -0.08
C VAL A 290 1.15 8.31 -0.33
N HIS A 291 1.01 9.60 -0.61
CA HIS A 291 2.13 10.53 -0.71
C HIS A 291 2.95 10.61 0.58
N SER A 292 2.28 10.76 1.71
CA SER A 292 2.92 10.78 3.03
C SER A 292 3.70 9.48 3.28
N CYS A 293 3.06 8.34 3.03
CA CYS A 293 3.63 7.00 3.18
C CYS A 293 4.89 6.85 2.33
N ILE A 294 4.84 7.19 1.03
CA ILE A 294 6.02 7.13 0.16
C ILE A 294 7.13 8.05 0.69
N ARG A 295 6.83 9.29 1.08
CA ARG A 295 7.84 10.27 1.53
C ARG A 295 8.58 9.84 2.79
N GLN A 296 7.84 9.29 3.75
CA GLN A 296 8.34 8.98 5.07
C GLN A 296 8.93 7.56 5.14
N SER A 297 8.46 6.64 4.30
CA SER A 297 8.92 5.26 4.32
C SER A 297 10.40 5.13 3.92
N THR A 298 11.16 4.42 4.75
CA THR A 298 12.49 3.91 4.39
C THR A 298 12.43 2.55 3.69
N HIS A 299 11.24 1.98 3.56
CA HIS A 299 10.96 0.68 2.98
C HIS A 299 10.28 0.80 1.62
N PRO A 300 10.36 -0.23 0.75
CA PRO A 300 9.57 -0.28 -0.48
C PRO A 300 8.08 -0.16 -0.15
N VAL A 301 7.39 0.69 -0.92
CA VAL A 301 5.95 0.92 -0.80
C VAL A 301 5.25 0.39 -2.03
N LEU A 302 4.45 -0.66 -1.85
CA LEU A 302 3.51 -1.14 -2.83
C LEU A 302 2.23 -0.27 -2.79
N VAL A 303 1.94 0.40 -3.90
CA VAL A 303 0.70 1.13 -4.12
C VAL A 303 -0.16 0.34 -5.09
N THR A 304 -1.36 -0.01 -4.65
CA THR A 304 -2.42 -0.56 -5.52
C THR A 304 -3.43 0.52 -5.85
N PHE A 305 -4.14 0.37 -6.97
CA PHE A 305 -5.07 1.39 -7.46
C PHE A 305 -6.49 0.86 -7.45
N HIS A 306 -7.41 1.71 -7.01
CA HIS A 306 -8.83 1.56 -7.24
C HIS A 306 -9.32 2.76 -8.05
N ASP A 307 -9.86 2.46 -9.22
CA ASP A 307 -10.60 3.43 -10.01
C ASP A 307 -12.09 3.15 -9.77
N PRO A 308 -12.87 4.14 -9.30
CA PRO A 308 -14.32 3.95 -9.16
C PRO A 308 -14.89 3.56 -10.52
N THR A 309 -15.72 2.51 -10.53
CA THR A 309 -16.36 2.06 -11.76
C THR A 309 -17.28 3.18 -12.27
N PRO A 310 -17.21 3.59 -13.55
CA PRO A 310 -18.00 4.70 -14.08
C PRO A 310 -19.51 4.44 -14.06
#